data_AF-A0A2W0C764-F1
#
_entry.id   AF-A0A2W0C764-F1
#
_cell.length_a   1.000
_cell.length_b   1.000
_cell.length_c   1.000
_cell.angle_alpha   90.00
_cell.angle_beta   90.00
_cell.angle_gamma   90.00
#
_symmetry.space_group_name_H-M   'P 1'
#
loop_
_entity.id
_entity.type
_entity.pdbx_description
1 polymer ?
#
loop_
_entity_poly.entity_id
_entity_poly.type
_entity_poly.pdbx_seq_one_letter_code
_entity_poly.pdbx_strand_id
1 'polypeptide(L)'
;MKKMLLSILLLLFLCGCSSNHFDQKTWFNEPEKRNSMVHSLLKQFELIGMTEMEIIDLLGEPAQKVDEPSRQYVYYLGRAGLGVDDRLLRLHFNKEGGIESHEVTND
;
A
#
# COMPACT_ATOMS: atom_id res chain seq x y z
N MET A 1 -38.79 -2.25 -10.46
CA MET A 1 -37.82 -2.97 -9.61
C MET A 1 -36.67 -3.59 -10.41
N LYS A 2 -36.91 -4.39 -11.47
CA LYS A 2 -35.83 -4.98 -12.30
C LYS A 2 -34.85 -3.95 -12.91
N LYS A 3 -35.36 -2.80 -13.36
CA LYS A 3 -34.54 -1.69 -13.91
C LYS A 3 -33.65 -1.02 -12.84
N MET A 4 -34.14 -0.91 -11.61
CA MET A 4 -33.39 -0.38 -10.46
C MET A 4 -32.27 -1.35 -10.03
N LEU A 5 -32.56 -2.66 -10.01
CA LEU A 5 -31.55 -3.70 -9.74
C LEU A 5 -30.46 -3.71 -10.82
N LEU A 6 -30.83 -3.50 -12.09
CA LEU A 6 -29.87 -3.43 -13.20
C LEU A 6 -28.97 -2.19 -13.09
N SER A 7 -29.51 -1.02 -12.72
CA SER A 7 -28.71 0.19 -12.47
C SER A 7 -27.77 0.04 -11.27
N ILE A 8 -28.21 -0.62 -10.20
CA ILE A 8 -27.35 -0.90 -9.02
C ILE A 8 -26.22 -1.88 -9.40
N LEU A 9 -26.52 -2.91 -10.18
CA LEU A 9 -25.51 -3.86 -10.67
C LEU A 9 -24.50 -3.18 -11.59
N LEU A 10 -24.94 -2.24 -12.44
CA LEU A 10 -24.08 -1.46 -13.35
C LEU A 10 -23.16 -0.50 -12.57
N LEU A 11 -23.67 0.14 -11.51
CA LEU A 11 -22.89 1.02 -10.63
C LEU A 11 -21.82 0.25 -9.84
N LEU A 12 -22.13 -0.97 -9.39
CA LEU A 12 -21.17 -1.85 -8.70
C LEU A 12 -20.07 -2.33 -9.65
N PHE A 13 -20.36 -2.51 -10.94
CA PHE A 13 -19.39 -2.92 -11.95
C PHE A 13 -18.41 -1.81 -12.33
N LEU A 14 -18.85 -0.54 -12.31
CA LEU A 14 -18.00 0.63 -12.63
C LEU A 14 -17.04 1.02 -11.50
N CYS A 15 -17.29 0.59 -10.25
CA CYS A 15 -16.36 0.75 -9.13
C CYS A 15 -15.28 -0.34 -9.07
N GLY A 16 -15.38 -1.38 -9.89
CA GLY A 16 -14.41 -2.47 -9.95
C GLY A 16 -13.33 -2.21 -10.98
N CYS A 17 -12.06 -2.42 -10.60
CA CYS A 17 -10.90 -2.54 -11.48
C CYS A 17 -10.16 -1.24 -11.84
N SER A 18 -9.48 -0.68 -10.85
CA SER A 18 -8.18 -0.01 -11.06
C SER A 18 -7.10 -0.62 -10.15
N SER A 19 -7.12 -1.96 -10.01
CA SER A 19 -6.01 -2.68 -9.38
C SER A 19 -4.88 -2.80 -10.41
N ASN A 20 -4.00 -1.80 -10.43
CA ASN A 20 -2.76 -1.95 -11.16
C ASN A 20 -1.97 -3.08 -10.50
N HIS A 21 -1.50 -4.03 -11.32
CA HIS A 21 -0.59 -5.07 -10.83
C HIS A 21 0.64 -4.40 -10.24
N PHE A 22 1.14 -4.96 -9.13
CA PHE A 22 2.39 -4.49 -8.56
C PHE A 22 3.51 -4.73 -9.57
N ASP A 23 4.14 -3.66 -10.01
CA ASP A 23 5.33 -3.67 -10.84
C ASP A 23 6.40 -2.88 -10.10
N GLN A 24 7.49 -3.57 -9.76
CA GLN A 24 8.55 -3.01 -8.94
C GLN A 24 9.23 -1.80 -9.62
N LYS A 25 9.41 -1.86 -10.95
CA LYS A 25 10.00 -0.75 -11.70
C LYS A 25 9.11 0.49 -11.63
N THR A 26 7.81 0.33 -11.80
CA THR A 26 6.83 1.43 -11.66
C THR A 26 6.81 1.93 -10.22
N TRP A 27 6.84 1.04 -9.22
CA TRP A 27 6.91 1.41 -7.81
C TRP A 27 8.12 2.29 -7.48
N PHE A 28 9.28 2.02 -8.08
CA PHE A 28 10.49 2.83 -7.89
C PHE A 28 10.45 4.16 -8.64
N ASN A 29 9.99 4.16 -9.89
CA ASN A 29 10.12 5.33 -10.76
C ASN A 29 8.92 6.29 -10.70
N GLU A 30 7.76 5.83 -10.24
CA GLU A 30 6.49 6.56 -10.25
C GLU A 30 5.80 6.51 -8.87
N PRO A 31 6.33 7.20 -7.84
CA PRO A 31 5.79 7.16 -6.47
C PRO A 31 4.29 7.49 -6.37
N GLU A 32 3.78 8.36 -7.22
CA GLU A 32 2.36 8.74 -7.32
C GLU A 32 1.44 7.58 -7.76
N LYS A 33 1.99 6.54 -8.41
CA LYS A 33 1.24 5.35 -8.80
C LYS A 33 1.18 4.29 -7.70
N ARG A 34 1.96 4.42 -6.61
CA ARG A 34 2.05 3.40 -5.54
C ARG A 34 0.70 3.09 -4.90
N ASN A 35 -0.16 4.10 -4.69
CA ASN A 35 -1.52 3.91 -4.17
C ASN A 35 -2.36 2.96 -5.04
N SER A 36 -2.18 2.97 -6.37
CA SER A 36 -2.90 2.06 -7.27
C SER A 36 -2.38 0.61 -7.22
N MET A 37 -1.17 0.41 -6.72
CA MET A 37 -0.49 -0.89 -6.66
C MET A 37 -0.47 -1.49 -5.25
N VAL A 38 -0.62 -0.71 -4.17
CA VAL A 38 -0.45 -1.21 -2.79
C VAL A 38 -1.35 -2.41 -2.48
N HIS A 39 -2.57 -2.44 -3.01
CA HIS A 39 -3.46 -3.57 -2.79
C HIS A 39 -2.97 -4.85 -3.49
N SER A 40 -2.45 -4.72 -4.72
CA SER A 40 -1.93 -5.87 -5.46
C SER A 40 -0.56 -6.31 -4.92
N LEU A 41 0.24 -5.40 -4.35
CA LEU A 41 1.45 -5.70 -3.58
C LEU A 41 1.11 -6.60 -2.39
N LEU A 42 0.20 -6.16 -1.52
CA LEU A 42 -0.20 -6.88 -0.30
C LEU A 42 -0.91 -8.21 -0.58
N LYS A 43 -1.41 -8.41 -1.81
CA LYS A 43 -1.98 -9.69 -2.27
C LYS A 43 -0.93 -10.64 -2.84
N GLN A 44 0.13 -10.11 -3.45
CA GLN A 44 1.18 -10.89 -4.12
C GLN A 44 2.29 -11.32 -3.17
N PHE A 45 2.58 -10.50 -2.14
CA PHE A 45 3.68 -10.71 -1.22
C PHE A 45 3.18 -10.77 0.22
N GLU A 46 3.57 -11.81 0.95
CA GLU A 46 3.37 -11.88 2.40
C GLU A 46 4.49 -11.11 3.09
N LEU A 47 4.21 -9.87 3.48
CA LEU A 47 5.23 -8.99 4.07
C LEU A 47 5.61 -9.40 5.51
N ILE A 48 4.71 -10.07 6.23
CA ILE A 48 4.95 -10.49 7.61
C ILE A 48 6.16 -11.43 7.64
N GLY A 49 7.10 -11.14 8.55
CA GLY A 49 8.35 -11.87 8.71
C GLY A 49 9.48 -11.43 7.78
N MET A 50 9.22 -10.63 6.74
CA MET A 50 10.29 -10.09 5.89
C MET A 50 11.21 -9.18 6.69
N THR A 51 12.51 -9.30 6.44
CA THR A 51 13.57 -8.47 7.00
C THR A 51 13.62 -7.10 6.33
N GLU A 52 14.34 -6.15 6.94
CA GLU A 52 14.60 -4.85 6.31
C GLU A 52 15.24 -4.96 4.93
N MET A 53 16.20 -5.89 4.78
CA MET A 53 16.90 -6.09 3.50
C MET A 53 15.93 -6.58 2.42
N GLU A 54 15.10 -7.58 2.72
CA GLU A 54 14.10 -8.10 1.78
C GLU A 54 13.07 -7.03 1.40
N ILE A 55 12.68 -6.18 2.35
CA ILE A 55 11.75 -5.09 2.11
C ILE A 55 12.37 -3.96 1.28
N ILE A 56 13.64 -3.62 1.52
CA ILE A 56 14.36 -2.64 0.70
C ILE A 56 14.58 -3.19 -0.70
N ASP A 57 14.91 -4.47 -0.84
CA ASP A 57 15.06 -5.10 -2.15
C ASP A 57 13.73 -5.13 -2.92
N LEU A 58 12.60 -5.31 -2.23
CA LEU A 58 11.27 -5.32 -2.84
C LEU A 58 10.71 -3.92 -3.13
N LEU A 59 10.78 -3.00 -2.17
CA LEU A 59 10.06 -1.72 -2.16
C LEU A 59 10.98 -0.49 -2.22
N GLY A 60 12.28 -0.69 -2.19
CA GLY A 60 13.28 0.37 -2.13
C GLY A 60 13.34 1.00 -0.74
N GLU A 61 14.11 2.07 -0.63
CA GLU A 61 14.19 2.84 0.61
C GLU A 61 12.83 3.48 0.97
N PRO A 62 12.39 3.36 2.23
CA PRO A 62 11.17 4.03 2.69
C PRO A 62 11.35 5.55 2.71
N ALA A 63 10.23 6.27 2.67
CA ALA A 63 10.23 7.73 2.84
C ALA A 63 10.67 8.13 4.26
N GLN A 64 10.39 7.29 5.25
CA GLN A 64 10.80 7.49 6.63
C GLN A 64 11.16 6.16 7.30
N LYS A 65 12.22 6.19 8.11
CA LYS A 65 12.57 5.14 9.08
C LYS A 65 12.41 5.72 10.48
N VAL A 66 11.68 5.02 11.33
CA VAL A 66 11.51 5.34 12.75
C VAL A 66 12.13 4.21 13.55
N ASP A 67 13.04 4.51 14.48
CA ASP A 67 13.72 3.47 15.27
C ASP A 67 13.16 3.35 16.71
N GLU A 68 12.54 4.41 17.25
CA GLU A 68 12.00 4.44 18.62
C GLU A 68 10.62 5.12 18.67
N PRO A 69 9.68 4.67 19.54
CA PRO A 69 9.79 3.53 20.47
C PRO A 69 9.56 2.17 19.81
N SER A 70 9.11 2.14 18.56
CA SER A 70 8.93 0.94 17.76
C SER A 70 9.50 1.16 16.36
N ARG A 71 10.26 0.17 15.89
CA ARG A 71 10.91 0.25 14.60
C ARG A 71 9.87 0.17 13.48
N GLN A 72 9.89 1.13 12.57
CA GLN A 72 8.88 1.28 11.54
C GLN A 72 9.46 1.84 10.23
N TYR A 73 9.05 1.28 9.11
CA TYR A 73 9.26 1.86 7.79
C TYR A 73 7.95 2.46 7.25
N VAL A 74 8.03 3.64 6.66
CA VAL A 74 6.87 4.35 6.10
C VAL A 74 7.10 4.65 4.63
N TYR A 75 6.20 4.16 3.78
CA TYR A 75 6.21 4.41 2.34
C TYR A 75 5.07 5.35 1.97
N TYR A 76 5.41 6.43 1.27
CA TYR A 76 4.41 7.29 0.65
C TYR A 76 3.71 6.56 -0.50
N LEU A 77 2.38 6.58 -0.51
CA LEU A 77 1.56 5.96 -1.55
C LEU A 77 0.96 6.99 -2.51
N GLY A 78 0.84 8.26 -2.11
CA GLY A 78 0.12 9.29 -2.84
C GLY A 78 -0.78 10.10 -1.92
N ARG A 79 -1.50 11.08 -2.47
CA ARG A 79 -2.45 11.90 -1.71
C ARG A 79 -3.78 11.17 -1.45
N ALA A 80 -4.41 11.46 -0.32
CA ALA A 80 -5.76 11.05 0.08
C ALA A 80 -6.65 12.27 0.41
N GLY A 81 -7.92 12.03 0.79
CA GLY A 81 -8.79 13.08 1.34
C GLY A 81 -8.94 14.34 0.47
N LEU A 82 -9.30 14.18 -0.82
CA LEU A 82 -9.33 15.27 -1.81
C LEU A 82 -7.98 15.98 -2.05
N GLY A 83 -6.88 15.33 -1.70
CA GLY A 83 -5.56 15.91 -1.84
C GLY A 83 -5.10 16.70 -0.61
N VAL A 84 -5.72 16.51 0.55
CA VAL A 84 -5.31 17.14 1.82
C VAL A 84 -4.34 16.24 2.58
N ASP A 85 -4.70 14.98 2.70
CA ASP A 85 -3.97 13.98 3.49
C ASP A 85 -2.95 13.24 2.62
N ASP A 86 -1.94 12.65 3.25
CA ASP A 86 -1.05 11.69 2.62
C ASP A 86 -1.48 10.27 2.95
N ARG A 87 -1.48 9.40 1.95
CA ARG A 87 -1.73 7.97 2.13
C ARG A 87 -0.41 7.24 2.28
N LEU A 88 -0.29 6.44 3.33
CA LEU A 88 0.98 5.84 3.74
C LEU A 88 0.83 4.32 3.91
N LEU A 89 1.84 3.54 3.51
CA LEU A 89 2.01 2.15 3.93
C LEU A 89 3.01 2.14 5.08
N ARG A 90 2.56 1.65 6.22
CA ARG A 90 3.32 1.56 7.48
C ARG A 90 3.66 0.10 7.73
N LEU A 91 4.95 -0.18 7.91
CA LEU A 91 5.47 -1.52 8.22
C LEU A 91 6.10 -1.48 9.61
N HIS A 92 5.57 -2.29 10.53
CA HIS A 92 6.05 -2.36 11.91
C HIS A 92 6.93 -3.59 12.07
N PHE A 93 8.11 -3.41 12.66
CA PHE A 93 9.08 -4.48 12.87
C PHE A 93 9.02 -4.97 14.31
N ASN A 94 9.16 -6.29 14.48
CA ASN A 94 9.43 -6.89 15.78
C ASN A 94 10.89 -6.66 16.21
N LYS A 95 11.23 -7.15 17.41
CA LYS A 95 12.57 -7.01 17.98
C LYS A 95 13.61 -7.85 17.24
N GLU A 96 13.17 -8.89 16.54
CA GLU A 96 13.99 -9.80 15.76
C GLU A 96 14.32 -9.23 14.37
N GLY A 97 13.74 -8.08 14.00
CA GLY A 97 14.02 -7.37 12.74
C GLY A 97 13.17 -7.82 11.55
N GLY A 98 12.12 -8.63 11.79
CA GLY A 98 11.11 -8.99 10.79
C GLY A 98 9.84 -8.14 10.94
N ILE A 99 9.07 -7.98 9.88
CA ILE A 99 7.77 -7.31 9.97
C ILE A 99 6.79 -8.12 10.85
N GLU A 100 6.21 -7.48 11.86
CA GLU A 100 5.13 -8.05 12.69
C GLU A 100 3.74 -7.67 12.19
N SER A 101 3.60 -6.49 11.60
CA SER A 101 2.31 -5.98 11.10
C SER A 101 2.50 -4.88 10.06
N HIS A 102 1.46 -4.64 9.28
CA HIS A 102 1.42 -3.54 8.32
C HIS A 102 0.04 -2.93 8.22
N GLU A 103 -0.03 -1.64 7.92
CA GLU A 103 -1.28 -0.92 7.74
C GLU A 103 -1.18 0.16 6.66
N VAL A 104 -2.34 0.57 6.13
CA VAL A 104 -2.44 1.71 5.22
C VAL A 104 -3.23 2.81 5.92
N THR A 105 -2.59 3.96 6.15
CA THR A 105 -3.19 5.12 6.86
C THR A 105 -3.39 6.31 5.93
N ASN A 106 -4.22 7.26 6.37
CA ASN A 106 -4.31 8.61 5.80
C ASN A 106 -3.96 9.59 6.92
N ASP A 107 -2.97 10.44 6.67
CA ASP A 107 -2.36 11.35 7.65
C ASP A 107 -2.43 12.81 7.21
#